data_AF-A0A835KQS6-F1
#
_entry.id   AF-A0A835KQS6-F1
#
_cell.length_a   1.000
_cell.length_b   1.000
_cell.length_c   1.000
_cell.angle_alpha   90.00
_cell.angle_beta   90.00
_cell.angle_gamma   90.00
#
_symmetry.space_group_name_H-M   'P 1'
#
loop_
_entity.id
_entity.type
_entity.pdbx_description
1 polymer ?
#
loop_
_entity_poly.entity_id
_entity_poly.type
_entity_poly.pdbx_seq_one_letter_code
_entity_poly.pdbx_strand_id
1 'polypeptide(L)'
;MFSHGADSAHDAGGVGVSTAGATTVPARFVWPYGGKRVFVSGSFTRWSEHLQMSPVEGCPTVFQAICSLSPGIYQYKFFVDGEWRHDERQPTISGEYGIVNTLYLTREYNQINSVLSPSTPGTRMDVDNENFQRTVRISRNSIILD
;
A
#
# COMPACT_ATOMS: atom_id res chain seq x y z
N MET A 1 -63.19 40.22 9.73
CA MET A 1 -62.64 40.71 8.45
C MET A 1 -61.13 40.51 8.49
N PHE A 2 -60.63 39.75 7.52
CA PHE A 2 -59.24 39.54 7.08
C PHE A 2 -58.24 38.83 8.01
N SER A 3 -58.18 37.52 7.78
CA SER A 3 -57.03 36.64 7.94
C SER A 3 -55.81 37.18 7.19
N HIS A 4 -54.61 37.05 7.77
CA HIS A 4 -53.34 37.05 7.03
C HIS A 4 -52.59 35.77 7.37
N GLY A 5 -52.35 34.97 6.33
CA GLY A 5 -51.51 33.80 6.38
C GLY A 5 -50.03 34.16 6.35
N ALA A 6 -49.24 33.24 6.89
CA ALA A 6 -47.87 33.02 6.46
C ALA A 6 -47.71 31.51 6.33
N ASP A 7 -48.12 30.99 5.17
CA ASP A 7 -47.52 29.81 4.60
C ASP A 7 -46.05 30.14 4.31
N SER A 8 -45.14 29.38 4.87
CA SER A 8 -43.79 29.18 4.31
C SER A 8 -43.30 27.82 4.76
N ALA A 9 -43.77 26.84 4.00
CA ALA A 9 -43.13 25.56 3.85
C ALA A 9 -41.67 25.77 3.40
N HIS A 10 -40.74 25.08 4.05
CA HIS A 10 -39.57 24.47 3.41
C HIS A 10 -39.24 23.20 4.22
N ASP A 11 -40.19 22.26 4.26
CA ASP A 11 -39.82 20.84 4.35
C ASP A 11 -39.49 20.38 2.93
N ALA A 12 -38.30 20.75 2.47
CA ALA A 12 -37.68 20.11 1.33
C ALA A 12 -36.64 19.18 1.92
N GLY A 13 -37.08 17.92 2.08
CA GLY A 13 -36.24 16.80 2.47
C GLY A 13 -34.85 16.94 1.87
N GLY A 14 -33.90 17.22 2.75
CA GLY A 14 -32.51 16.93 2.49
C GLY A 14 -32.47 15.44 2.23
N VAL A 15 -32.49 15.07 0.95
CA VAL A 15 -31.98 13.78 0.50
C VAL A 15 -30.52 13.84 0.87
N GLY A 16 -30.23 13.56 2.13
CA GLY A 16 -28.93 13.12 2.56
C GLY A 16 -28.69 11.91 1.68
N VAL A 17 -27.86 12.11 0.67
CA VAL A 17 -27.17 11.01 0.03
C VAL A 17 -26.37 10.40 1.18
N SER A 18 -27.01 9.50 1.90
CA SER A 18 -26.36 8.45 2.64
C SER A 18 -25.57 7.73 1.57
N THR A 19 -24.33 8.17 1.35
CA THR A 19 -23.36 7.48 0.53
C THR A 19 -23.19 6.14 1.21
N ALA A 20 -24.05 5.19 0.81
CA ALA A 20 -24.05 3.82 1.27
C ALA A 20 -22.60 3.34 1.21
N GLY A 21 -22.10 2.88 2.37
CA GLY A 21 -20.68 2.76 2.68
C GLY A 21 -19.82 2.38 1.49
N ALA A 22 -19.04 3.35 0.99
CA ALA A 22 -18.02 3.07 0.00
C ALA A 22 -17.03 2.08 0.62
N THR A 23 -17.12 0.82 0.22
CA THR A 23 -16.26 -0.24 0.75
C THR A 23 -14.86 -0.01 0.20
N THR A 24 -13.99 0.57 1.01
CA THR A 24 -12.58 0.74 0.69
C THR A 24 -11.78 -0.48 1.10
N VAL A 25 -10.74 -0.79 0.36
CA VAL A 25 -9.74 -1.81 0.69
C VAL A 25 -8.40 -1.13 0.97
N PRO A 26 -7.59 -1.65 1.91
CA PRO A 26 -6.27 -1.11 2.19
C PRO A 26 -5.30 -1.42 1.04
N ALA A 27 -4.81 -0.39 0.37
CA ALA A 27 -3.76 -0.45 -0.63
C ALA A 27 -2.41 -0.12 0.01
N ARG A 28 -1.43 -1.02 -0.11
CA ARG A 28 -0.07 -0.82 0.39
C ARG A 28 0.86 -0.44 -0.75
N PHE A 29 1.52 0.70 -0.64
CA PHE A 29 2.60 1.15 -1.52
C PHE A 29 3.93 0.90 -0.83
N VAL A 30 4.91 0.36 -1.55
CA VAL A 30 6.22 -0.02 -1.00
C VAL A 30 7.33 0.51 -1.89
N TRP A 31 8.35 1.13 -1.28
CA TRP A 31 9.57 1.61 -1.93
C TRP A 31 10.80 0.95 -1.28
N PRO A 32 11.44 -0.04 -1.91
CA PRO A 32 12.51 -0.85 -1.30
C PRO A 32 13.94 -0.33 -1.52
N TYR A 33 14.11 0.88 -2.07
CA TYR A 33 15.41 1.35 -2.59
C TYR A 33 16.10 2.40 -1.71
N GLY A 34 15.63 2.61 -0.47
CA GLY A 34 16.15 3.62 0.43
C GLY A 34 15.77 5.06 0.04
N GLY A 35 16.22 6.01 0.86
CA GLY A 35 15.96 7.44 0.73
C GLY A 35 15.91 8.12 2.11
N LYS A 36 16.03 9.44 2.16
CA LYS A 36 15.88 10.22 3.41
C LYS A 36 14.45 10.70 3.59
N ARG A 37 13.83 11.16 2.50
CA ARG A 37 12.44 11.61 2.46
C ARG A 37 11.74 10.93 1.29
N VAL A 38 10.81 10.06 1.61
CA VAL A 38 10.09 9.24 0.64
C VAL A 38 8.62 9.56 0.73
N PHE A 39 8.02 9.90 -0.41
CA PHE A 39 6.59 10.16 -0.54
C PHE A 39 6.02 9.37 -1.71
N VAL A 40 4.71 9.17 -1.70
CA VAL A 40 3.93 8.64 -2.82
C VAL A 40 2.83 9.63 -3.21
N SER A 41 2.65 9.79 -4.51
CA SER A 41 1.55 10.57 -5.09
C SER A 41 0.91 9.77 -6.22
N GLY A 42 -0.37 9.98 -6.46
CA GLY A 42 -1.06 9.27 -7.52
C GLY A 42 -2.45 9.82 -7.78
N SER A 43 -3.22 9.11 -8.60
CA SER A 43 -4.60 9.48 -8.92
C SER A 43 -5.48 9.58 -7.67
N PHE A 44 -5.19 8.81 -6.62
CA PHE A 44 -5.87 8.87 -5.33
C PHE A 44 -5.56 10.12 -4.50
N THR A 45 -4.43 10.80 -4.75
CA THR A 45 -4.10 12.13 -4.19
C THR A 45 -4.32 13.26 -5.20
N ARG A 46 -5.00 12.97 -6.33
CA ARG A 46 -5.18 13.87 -7.48
C ARG A 46 -3.87 14.45 -8.01
N TRP A 47 -2.74 13.77 -7.78
CA TRP A 47 -1.39 14.24 -8.09
C TRP A 47 -0.99 15.58 -7.44
N SER A 48 -1.77 16.10 -6.50
CA SER A 48 -1.51 17.39 -5.85
C SER A 48 -0.84 17.24 -4.48
N GLU A 49 -1.07 16.11 -3.80
CA GLU A 49 -0.54 15.86 -2.46
C GLU A 49 0.52 14.76 -2.47
N HIS A 50 1.54 14.94 -1.62
CA HIS A 50 2.61 13.99 -1.37
C HIS A 50 2.36 13.27 -0.05
N LEU A 51 1.95 12.01 -0.10
CA LEU A 51 1.77 11.20 1.09
C LEU A 51 3.12 10.71 1.60
N GLN A 52 3.52 11.12 2.79
CA GLN A 52 4.78 10.69 3.40
C GLN A 52 4.74 9.19 3.71
N MET A 53 5.82 8.50 3.36
CA MET A 53 5.99 7.07 3.63
C MET A 53 6.85 6.88 4.89
N SER A 54 6.58 5.80 5.62
CA SER A 54 7.30 5.42 6.84
C SER A 54 8.20 4.21 6.58
N PRO A 55 9.40 4.12 7.21
CA PRO A 55 10.21 2.92 7.16
C PRO A 55 9.44 1.70 7.69
N VAL A 56 9.68 0.55 7.09
CA VAL A 56 9.17 -0.74 7.55
C VAL A 56 9.97 -1.18 8.77
N GLU A 57 9.28 -1.70 9.80
CA GLU A 57 9.91 -2.20 11.01
C GLU A 57 10.94 -3.29 10.68
N GLY A 58 12.15 -3.17 11.24
CA GLY A 58 13.28 -4.06 10.95
C GLY A 58 13.91 -3.89 9.55
N CYS A 59 13.36 -3.03 8.69
CA CYS A 59 13.83 -2.79 7.32
C CYS A 59 13.92 -1.28 7.01
N PRO A 60 14.91 -0.55 7.56
CA PRO A 60 14.97 0.92 7.47
C PRO A 60 15.15 1.47 6.05
N THR A 61 15.57 0.63 5.09
CA THR A 61 15.70 0.99 3.68
C THR A 61 14.42 0.79 2.88
N VAL A 62 13.39 0.18 3.47
CA VAL A 62 12.10 -0.08 2.83
C VAL A 62 11.08 0.88 3.42
N PHE A 63 10.41 1.63 2.58
CA PHE A 63 9.37 2.59 2.99
C PHE A 63 8.00 2.08 2.57
N GLN A 64 6.97 2.37 3.35
CA GLN A 64 5.59 2.05 3.03
C GLN A 64 4.61 3.18 3.33
N ALA A 65 3.51 3.19 2.59
CA ALA A 65 2.28 3.92 2.94
C ALA A 65 1.08 3.00 2.70
N ILE A 66 0.03 3.15 3.51
CA ILE A 66 -1.23 2.42 3.37
C ILE A 66 -2.36 3.42 3.20
N CYS A 67 -3.17 3.25 2.15
CA CYS A 67 -4.32 4.09 1.85
C CYS A 67 -5.59 3.24 1.72
N SER A 68 -6.70 3.70 2.28
CA SER A 68 -8.01 3.10 2.04
C SER A 68 -8.56 3.60 0.72
N LEU A 69 -8.60 2.74 -0.30
CA LEU A 69 -9.03 3.09 -1.66
C LEU A 69 -10.21 2.21 -2.09
N SER A 70 -11.11 2.74 -2.91
CA SER A 70 -12.13 1.92 -3.55
C SER A 70 -11.47 0.96 -4.57
N PRO A 71 -12.09 -0.18 -4.90
CA PRO A 71 -11.60 -1.01 -6.00
C PRO A 71 -11.52 -0.20 -7.31
N GLY A 72 -10.45 -0.36 -8.07
CA GLY A 72 -10.18 0.42 -9.27
C GLY A 72 -8.74 0.30 -9.76
N ILE A 73 -8.42 1.10 -10.78
CA ILE A 73 -7.06 1.21 -11.33
C ILE A 73 -6.48 2.56 -10.90
N TYR A 74 -5.30 2.52 -10.31
CA TYR A 74 -4.62 3.70 -9.79
C TYR A 74 -3.26 3.86 -10.44
N GLN A 75 -2.92 5.09 -10.84
CA GLN A 75 -1.59 5.44 -11.28
C GLN A 75 -0.89 6.17 -10.15
N TYR A 76 0.40 5.91 -9.95
CA TYR A 76 1.15 6.49 -8.85
C TYR A 76 2.65 6.58 -9.15
N LYS A 77 3.35 7.42 -8.39
CA LYS A 77 4.78 7.67 -8.51
C LYS A 77 5.36 7.98 -7.14
N PHE A 78 6.63 7.66 -6.94
CA PHE A 78 7.36 7.97 -5.72
C PHE A 78 8.13 9.28 -5.89
N PHE A 79 8.16 10.09 -4.84
CA PHE A 79 9.02 11.27 -4.76
C PHE A 79 10.07 11.02 -3.69
N VAL A 80 11.31 10.79 -4.13
CA VAL A 80 12.41 10.29 -3.30
C VAL A 80 13.53 11.32 -3.33
N ASP A 81 13.79 11.95 -2.19
CA ASP A 81 14.88 12.92 -2.02
C ASP A 81 14.91 14.07 -3.04
N GLY A 82 13.74 14.45 -3.57
CA GLY A 82 13.61 15.52 -4.56
C GLY A 82 13.36 15.02 -5.99
N GLU A 83 13.47 13.72 -6.21
CA GLU A 83 13.39 13.12 -7.55
C GLU A 83 12.15 12.24 -7.71
N TRP A 84 11.49 12.37 -8.86
CA TRP A 84 10.37 11.51 -9.23
C TRP A 84 10.87 10.16 -9.73
N ARG A 85 10.45 9.09 -9.05
CA ARG A 85 10.86 7.70 -9.30
C ARG A 85 9.65 6.80 -9.49
N HIS A 86 9.82 5.73 -10.26
CA HIS A 86 8.88 4.62 -10.31
C HIS A 86 9.63 3.34 -9.96
N ASP A 87 8.91 2.32 -9.51
CA ASP A 87 9.47 0.99 -9.30
C ASP A 87 9.44 0.21 -10.62
N GLU A 88 10.60 -0.03 -11.24
CA GLU A 88 10.72 -0.76 -12.52
C GLU A 88 10.24 -2.22 -12.44
N ARG A 89 10.10 -2.77 -11.22
CA ARG A 89 9.62 -4.14 -10.99
C ARG A 89 8.10 -4.24 -10.96
N GLN A 90 7.40 -3.11 -11.02
CA GLN A 90 5.95 -3.06 -10.97
C GLN A 90 5.35 -2.63 -12.32
N PRO A 91 4.08 -2.94 -12.59
CA PRO A 91 3.41 -2.50 -13.81
C PRO A 91 3.55 -0.99 -13.99
N THR A 92 3.85 -0.54 -15.21
CA THR A 92 4.01 0.87 -15.55
C THR A 92 3.22 1.26 -16.79
N ILE A 93 2.93 2.56 -16.90
CA ILE A 93 2.35 3.18 -18.08
C ILE A 93 3.05 4.51 -18.35
N SER A 94 3.23 4.86 -19.62
CA SER A 94 3.71 6.16 -20.06
C SER A 94 2.54 7.10 -20.34
N GLY A 95 2.58 8.32 -19.80
CA GLY A 95 1.55 9.34 -20.03
C GLY A 95 2.06 10.76 -19.73
N GLU A 96 1.13 11.66 -19.38
CA GLU A 96 1.41 13.09 -19.13
C GLU A 96 2.40 13.33 -17.98
N TYR A 97 2.48 12.41 -17.02
CA TYR A 97 3.40 12.45 -15.87
C TYR A 97 4.70 11.64 -16.10
N GLY A 98 4.99 11.32 -17.37
CA GLY A 98 6.05 10.41 -17.77
C GLY A 98 5.68 8.95 -17.47
N ILE A 99 6.67 8.14 -17.12
CA ILE A 99 6.47 6.75 -16.70
C ILE A 99 6.03 6.73 -15.24
N VAL A 100 4.88 6.10 -14.97
CA VAL A 100 4.27 5.95 -13.64
C VAL A 100 3.91 4.48 -13.39
N ASN A 101 3.87 4.08 -12.11
CA ASN A 101 3.40 2.75 -11.73
C ASN A 101 1.87 2.64 -11.80
N THR A 102 1.36 1.43 -12.01
CA THR A 102 -0.08 1.11 -12.05
C THR A 102 -0.42 0.05 -11.00
N LEU A 103 -1.45 0.34 -10.19
CA LEU A 103 -2.02 -0.55 -9.18
C LEU A 103 -3.43 -0.97 -9.61
N TYR A 104 -3.66 -2.27 -9.74
CA TYR A 104 -4.98 -2.87 -9.93
C TYR A 104 -5.51 -3.32 -8.57
N LEU A 105 -6.54 -2.63 -8.08
CA LEU A 105 -7.09 -2.86 -6.75
C LEU A 105 -8.46 -3.51 -6.86
N THR A 106 -8.58 -4.76 -6.44
CA THR A 106 -9.84 -5.51 -6.39
C THR A 106 -10.38 -5.55 -4.97
N ARG A 107 -11.65 -5.97 -4.83
CA ARG A 107 -12.35 -6.05 -3.54
C ARG A 107 -11.87 -7.25 -2.71
N GLU A 108 -11.36 -8.27 -3.38
CA GLU A 108 -10.70 -9.42 -2.78
C GLU A 108 -9.25 -9.07 -2.41
N TYR A 109 -8.91 -9.33 -1.14
CA TYR A 109 -7.62 -8.96 -0.55
C TYR A 109 -6.47 -9.49 -1.42
N ASN A 110 -5.64 -8.57 -1.93
CA ASN A 110 -4.41 -8.86 -2.69
C ASN A 110 -3.42 -9.68 -1.84
N GLN A 111 -3.61 -11.00 -1.77
CA GLN A 111 -2.64 -11.95 -1.20
C GLN A 111 -1.35 -12.02 -2.05
N ILE A 112 -1.35 -11.49 -3.27
CA ILE A 112 -0.23 -11.58 -4.22
C ILE A 112 1.00 -10.73 -3.85
N ASN A 113 0.87 -9.72 -2.98
CA ASN A 113 2.05 -8.96 -2.50
C ASN A 113 2.71 -9.59 -1.25
N SER A 114 2.20 -10.73 -0.77
CA SER A 114 2.74 -11.48 0.37
C SER A 114 3.60 -12.68 -0.03
N VAL A 115 3.61 -13.09 -1.30
CA VAL A 115 4.16 -14.40 -1.74
C VAL A 115 5.67 -14.37 -2.00
N LEU A 116 6.35 -13.22 -1.85
CA LEU A 116 7.82 -13.16 -1.94
C LEU A 116 8.55 -13.38 -0.61
N SER A 117 7.84 -13.80 0.45
CA SER A 117 8.49 -14.39 1.62
C SER A 117 8.87 -15.84 1.30
N PRO A 118 10.16 -16.22 1.26
CA PRO A 118 10.52 -17.63 1.16
C PRO A 118 10.18 -18.34 2.48
N SER A 119 9.74 -19.61 2.35
CA SER A 119 9.60 -20.66 3.38
C SER A 119 8.28 -20.65 4.19
N THR A 120 7.47 -21.71 4.34
CA THR A 120 7.51 -23.14 3.95
C THR A 120 6.06 -23.71 4.02
N PRO A 121 5.60 -24.62 3.13
CA PRO A 121 4.33 -25.34 3.28
C PRO A 121 4.45 -26.54 4.24
N GLY A 122 3.57 -26.61 5.25
CA GLY A 122 3.34 -27.79 6.12
C GLY A 122 4.48 -28.04 7.11
N THR A 123 4.24 -28.17 8.42
CA THR A 123 3.49 -29.29 9.00
C THR A 123 3.30 -29.00 10.49
N ARG A 124 2.07 -29.25 10.96
CA ARG A 124 1.69 -29.35 12.36
C ARG A 124 2.52 -30.43 13.07
N MET A 125 3.40 -30.04 13.98
CA MET A 125 3.82 -30.88 15.11
C MET A 125 4.05 -29.96 16.30
N ASP A 126 3.20 -30.08 17.32
CA ASP A 126 3.54 -29.75 18.70
C ASP A 126 4.84 -30.48 19.07
N VAL A 127 5.72 -29.82 19.83
CA VAL A 127 6.47 -30.35 21.00
C VAL A 127 7.66 -29.45 21.31
N ASP A 128 7.60 -28.91 22.52
CA ASP A 128 8.63 -28.37 23.43
C ASP A 128 9.76 -27.47 22.90
N ASN A 129 9.61 -26.20 23.29
CA ASN A 129 10.64 -25.35 23.88
C ASN A 129 11.75 -26.18 24.53
N GLU A 130 12.97 -26.12 23.97
CA GLU A 130 14.27 -26.02 24.67
C GLU A 130 15.41 -25.84 23.64
N ASN A 131 16.47 -25.15 24.08
CA ASN A 131 17.77 -25.04 23.42
C ASN A 131 17.97 -23.91 22.39
N PHE A 132 17.86 -22.67 22.90
CA PHE A 132 18.91 -21.69 22.63
C PHE A 132 20.27 -22.32 22.95
N GLN A 133 20.99 -22.72 21.92
CA GLN A 133 22.46 -22.72 21.80
C GLN A 133 22.83 -23.69 20.70
N ARG A 134 23.37 -23.14 19.60
CA ARG A 134 24.65 -23.55 18.98
C ARG A 134 24.69 -22.96 17.57
N THR A 135 25.37 -21.82 17.37
CA THR A 135 26.82 -21.68 17.17
C THR A 135 27.02 -21.23 15.73
N VAL A 136 27.35 -19.96 15.58
CA VAL A 136 28.13 -19.43 14.45
C VAL A 136 29.34 -20.36 14.25
N ARG A 137 29.31 -21.21 13.23
CA ARG A 137 30.51 -21.91 12.74
C ARG A 137 30.75 -21.48 11.30
N ILE A 138 31.53 -20.41 11.16
CA ILE A 138 32.43 -20.28 10.02
C ILE A 138 33.35 -21.49 10.07
N SER A 139 33.42 -22.27 9.00
CA SER A 139 34.57 -23.14 8.74
C SER A 139 34.72 -23.31 7.22
N ARG A 140 35.82 -22.76 6.73
CA ARG A 140 36.47 -23.13 5.47
C ARG A 140 36.74 -24.65 5.50
N ASN A 141 36.63 -25.31 4.35
CA ASN A 141 37.72 -26.06 3.70
C ASN A 141 37.20 -27.04 2.63
N SER A 142 37.90 -26.98 1.50
CA SER A 142 37.88 -27.78 0.28
C SER A 142 37.87 -29.32 0.45
N ILE A 143 37.38 -30.05 -0.58
CA ILE A 143 38.11 -31.01 -1.47
C ILE A 143 37.12 -31.98 -2.18
N ILE A 144 37.15 -31.97 -3.54
CA ILE A 144 37.19 -33.03 -4.61
C ILE A 144 36.48 -34.40 -4.34
N LEU A 145 35.85 -35.19 -5.23
CA LEU A 145 35.88 -35.61 -6.66
C LEU A 145 34.45 -36.09 -7.04
N ASP A 146 34.02 -36.05 -8.30
CA ASP A 146 34.23 -37.08 -9.34
C ASP A 146 34.28 -36.46 -10.75
#